data_AF-A0A1V4W1C5-F1
#
_entry.id   AF-A0A1V4W1C5-F1
#
_cell.length_a   1.000
_cell.length_b   1.000
_cell.length_c   1.000
_cell.angle_alpha   90.00
_cell.angle_beta   90.00
_cell.angle_gamma   90.00
#
_symmetry.space_group_name_H-M   'P 1'
#
loop_
_entity.id
_entity.type
_entity.pdbx_description
1 polymer ?
#
loop_
_entity_poly.entity_id
_entity_poly.type
_entity_poly.pdbx_seq_one_letter_code
_entity_poly.pdbx_strand_id
1 'polypeptide(L)'
;MCIKNILRGYKGKLLLLVVIGCLYYFIPAVKINVNQAFFILSNVDVELARGYILGFGIWAPIVSFVLMVFQSVAAPLPAFIITFANAGLFGWVKGAILSWSSAMAGAALCFYIARYFGRATVEKFTSHKALNSIDNFFKHYGKYAVLIARLLPFISFDIVSYAAGLTSMGFWPFFIATGIGQLPATIVYSYIGGMLTGGVRTMVFGLLILFALSTLIILLKNMWKDKKKRGGDDYVEEL
;
A
#
# COMPACT_ATOMS: atom_id res chain seq x y z
N MET A 1 -7.45 -22.87 26.50
CA MET A 1 -6.25 -22.08 26.83
C MET A 1 -4.97 -22.56 26.11
N CYS A 2 -4.92 -23.80 25.60
CA CYS A 2 -3.68 -24.43 25.06
C CYS A 2 -3.24 -23.99 23.65
N ILE A 3 -4.14 -23.45 22.81
CA ILE A 3 -3.81 -23.05 21.41
C ILE A 3 -3.07 -21.70 21.34
N LYS A 4 -3.33 -20.79 22.29
CA LYS A 4 -2.72 -19.43 22.30
C LYS A 4 -1.21 -19.44 22.61
N ASN A 5 -0.68 -20.47 23.27
CA ASN A 5 0.74 -20.54 23.64
C ASN A 5 1.64 -21.16 22.55
N ILE A 6 1.11 -21.95 21.62
CA ILE A 6 1.88 -22.51 20.49
C ILE A 6 2.16 -21.44 19.41
N LEU A 7 1.26 -20.48 19.24
CA LEU A 7 1.41 -19.37 18.27
C LEU A 7 2.33 -18.24 18.75
N ARG A 8 2.78 -18.27 20.01
CA ARG A 8 3.61 -17.20 20.61
C ARG A 8 5.12 -17.41 20.42
N GLY A 9 5.57 -18.62 20.11
CA GLY A 9 7.00 -18.96 19.91
C GLY A 9 7.47 -18.92 18.45
N TYR A 10 8.78 -18.78 18.24
CA TYR A 10 9.42 -18.77 16.90
C TYR A 10 9.01 -19.97 16.00
N LYS A 11 8.69 -21.12 16.62
CA LYS A 11 8.25 -22.34 15.93
C LYS A 11 6.88 -22.19 15.25
N GLY A 12 5.93 -21.47 15.85
CA GLY A 12 4.62 -21.20 15.23
C GLY A 12 4.72 -20.23 14.04
N LYS A 13 5.65 -19.27 14.14
CA LYS A 13 6.00 -18.33 13.05
C LYS A 13 6.65 -19.05 11.87
N LEU A 14 7.58 -19.97 12.16
CA LEU A 14 8.21 -20.81 11.16
C LEU A 14 7.18 -21.73 10.49
N LEU A 15 6.28 -22.34 11.26
CA LEU A 15 5.23 -23.22 10.73
C LEU A 15 4.29 -22.46 9.77
N LEU A 16 3.91 -21.22 10.09
CA LEU A 16 3.01 -20.43 9.23
C LEU A 16 3.69 -20.00 7.92
N LEU A 17 4.97 -19.58 7.98
CA LEU A 17 5.76 -19.29 6.77
C LEU A 17 6.01 -20.53 5.92
N VAL A 18 6.28 -21.67 6.56
CA VAL A 18 6.46 -22.96 5.88
C VAL A 18 5.15 -23.40 5.23
N VAL A 19 4.00 -23.25 5.89
CA VAL A 19 2.68 -23.59 5.30
C VAL A 19 2.38 -22.70 4.09
N ILE A 20 2.63 -21.39 4.16
CA ILE A 20 2.45 -20.47 3.02
C ILE A 20 3.42 -20.82 1.88
N GLY A 21 4.69 -21.10 2.19
CA GLY A 21 5.69 -21.53 1.21
C GLY A 21 5.38 -22.89 0.59
N CYS A 22 4.88 -23.84 1.38
CA CYS A 22 4.45 -25.16 0.92
C CYS A 22 3.21 -25.06 0.02
N LEU A 23 2.21 -24.24 0.38
CA LEU A 23 1.04 -24.00 -0.49
C LEU A 23 1.44 -23.40 -1.84
N TYR A 24 2.42 -22.49 -1.86
CA TYR A 24 2.96 -21.93 -3.10
C TYR A 24 3.72 -22.97 -3.95
N TYR A 25 4.51 -23.84 -3.33
CA TYR A 25 5.35 -24.80 -4.05
C TYR A 25 4.60 -26.07 -4.49
N PHE A 26 3.67 -26.57 -3.68
CA PHE A 26 2.98 -27.84 -3.91
C PHE A 26 1.72 -27.73 -4.77
N ILE A 27 1.16 -26.53 -4.97
CA ILE A 27 -0.04 -26.35 -5.80
C ILE A 27 0.37 -25.62 -7.09
N PRO A 28 0.52 -26.33 -8.23
CA PRO A 28 0.90 -25.74 -9.51
C PRO A 28 -0.04 -24.61 -9.94
N ALA A 29 -1.33 -24.76 -9.65
CA ALA A 29 -2.34 -23.73 -9.89
C ALA A 29 -2.08 -22.45 -9.07
N VAL A 30 -1.59 -22.55 -7.82
CA VAL A 30 -1.22 -21.39 -7.02
C VAL A 30 0.01 -20.72 -7.61
N LYS A 31 1.03 -21.50 -7.99
CA LYS A 31 2.25 -20.97 -8.60
C LYS A 31 1.99 -20.22 -9.91
N ILE A 32 1.15 -20.78 -10.79
CA ILE A 32 0.79 -20.17 -12.08
C ILE A 32 -0.01 -18.88 -11.85
N ASN A 33 -1.05 -18.92 -11.01
CA ASN A 33 -1.88 -17.74 -10.72
C ASN A 33 -1.08 -16.63 -10.03
N VAL A 34 -0.16 -16.97 -9.12
CA VAL A 34 0.71 -15.98 -8.46
C VAL A 34 1.67 -15.34 -9.45
N ASN A 35 2.29 -16.13 -10.33
CA ASN A 35 3.21 -15.59 -11.34
C ASN A 35 2.47 -14.72 -12.38
N GLN A 36 1.25 -15.09 -12.76
CA GLN A 36 0.39 -14.28 -13.63
C GLN A 36 -0.07 -13.00 -12.95
N ALA A 37 -0.51 -13.07 -11.69
CA ALA A 37 -0.87 -11.89 -10.89
C ALA A 37 0.31 -10.90 -10.81
N PHE A 38 1.51 -11.41 -10.53
CA PHE A 38 2.72 -10.60 -10.48
C PHE A 38 3.03 -9.95 -11.84
N PHE A 39 2.91 -10.71 -12.94
CA PHE A 39 3.12 -10.18 -14.30
C PHE A 39 2.13 -9.07 -14.64
N ILE A 40 0.84 -9.27 -14.38
CA ILE A 40 -0.21 -8.28 -14.70
C ILE A 40 0.01 -6.99 -13.93
N LEU A 41 0.29 -7.09 -12.63
CA LEU A 41 0.51 -5.91 -11.77
C LEU A 41 1.82 -5.20 -12.09
N SER A 42 2.86 -5.92 -12.52
CA SER A 42 4.14 -5.33 -12.92
C SER A 42 4.06 -4.54 -14.23
N ASN A 43 3.17 -4.94 -15.14
CA ASN A 43 2.97 -4.25 -16.43
C ASN A 43 2.10 -2.98 -16.32
N VAL A 44 1.53 -2.71 -15.14
CA VAL A 44 0.70 -1.51 -14.89
C VAL A 44 -0.46 -1.38 -15.89
N ASP A 45 -1.06 -2.51 -16.26
CA ASP A 45 -2.15 -2.57 -17.24
C ASP A 45 -3.49 -2.89 -16.56
N VAL A 46 -4.39 -1.91 -16.59
CA VAL A 46 -5.73 -2.01 -15.98
C VAL A 46 -6.62 -2.99 -16.75
N GLU A 47 -6.51 -3.09 -18.08
CA GLU A 47 -7.34 -3.99 -18.87
C GLU A 47 -6.91 -5.45 -18.68
N LEU A 48 -5.62 -5.71 -18.55
CA LEU A 48 -5.13 -7.05 -18.20
C LEU A 48 -5.63 -7.48 -16.80
N ALA A 49 -5.59 -6.58 -15.81
CA ALA A 49 -6.12 -6.85 -14.48
C ALA A 49 -7.63 -7.09 -14.52
N ARG A 50 -8.37 -6.27 -15.27
CA ARG A 50 -9.81 -6.40 -15.48
C ARG A 50 -10.18 -7.73 -16.13
N GLY A 51 -9.51 -8.09 -17.23
CA GLY A 51 -9.73 -9.35 -17.94
C GLY A 51 -9.41 -10.57 -17.07
N TYR A 52 -8.31 -10.54 -16.33
CA TYR A 52 -7.96 -11.59 -15.39
C TYR A 52 -9.02 -11.77 -14.30
N ILE A 53 -9.42 -10.68 -13.63
CA ILE A 53 -10.44 -10.72 -12.57
C ILE A 53 -11.78 -11.23 -13.12
N LEU A 54 -12.20 -10.72 -14.28
CA LEU A 54 -13.45 -11.11 -14.94
C LEU A 54 -13.46 -12.59 -15.36
N GLY A 55 -12.30 -13.16 -15.71
CA GLY A 55 -12.15 -14.56 -16.10
C GLY A 55 -12.61 -15.56 -15.02
N PHE A 56 -12.70 -15.13 -13.76
CA PHE A 56 -13.20 -15.94 -12.65
C PHE A 56 -14.73 -15.85 -12.46
N GLY A 57 -15.44 -15.10 -13.30
CA GLY A 57 -16.89 -15.00 -13.33
C GLY A 57 -17.47 -14.55 -11.98
N ILE A 58 -18.32 -15.39 -11.37
CA ILE A 58 -18.97 -15.08 -10.09
C ILE A 58 -17.97 -14.90 -8.92
N TRP A 59 -16.77 -15.48 -9.04
CA TRP A 59 -15.71 -15.38 -8.02
C TRP A 59 -14.85 -14.13 -8.18
N ALA A 60 -15.08 -13.30 -9.20
CA ALA A 60 -14.30 -12.11 -9.50
C ALA A 60 -14.10 -11.17 -8.29
N PRO A 61 -15.11 -10.87 -7.44
CA PRO A 61 -14.90 -10.02 -6.25
C PRO A 61 -13.92 -10.63 -5.24
N ILE A 62 -14.00 -11.95 -5.02
CA ILE A 62 -13.14 -12.66 -4.07
C ILE A 62 -11.71 -12.72 -4.60
N VAL A 63 -11.55 -13.01 -5.90
CA VAL A 63 -10.24 -13.03 -6.55
C VAL A 63 -9.59 -11.66 -6.49
N SER A 64 -10.34 -10.60 -6.78
CA SER A 64 -9.84 -9.22 -6.66
C SER A 64 -9.44 -8.87 -5.22
N PHE A 65 -10.23 -9.28 -4.23
CA PHE A 65 -9.90 -9.08 -2.83
C PHE A 65 -8.56 -9.74 -2.47
N VAL A 66 -8.39 -11.01 -2.85
CA VAL A 66 -7.15 -11.76 -2.61
C VAL A 66 -5.98 -11.14 -3.39
N LEU A 67 -6.20 -10.68 -4.61
CA LEU A 67 -5.19 -10.03 -5.44
C LEU A 67 -4.69 -8.73 -4.80
N MET A 68 -5.60 -7.92 -4.22
CA MET A 68 -5.25 -6.70 -3.50
C MET A 68 -4.46 -6.98 -2.22
N VAL A 69 -4.84 -8.01 -1.46
CA VAL A 69 -4.09 -8.43 -0.27
C VAL A 69 -2.72 -8.98 -0.66
N PHE A 70 -2.67 -9.77 -1.73
CA PHE A 70 -1.44 -10.36 -2.25
C PHE A 70 -0.45 -9.28 -2.69
N GLN A 71 -0.91 -8.29 -3.46
CA GLN A 71 -0.03 -7.19 -3.90
C GLN A 71 0.48 -6.39 -2.70
N SER A 72 -0.33 -6.19 -1.66
CA SER A 72 0.15 -5.48 -0.46
C SER A 72 1.31 -6.19 0.22
N VAL A 73 1.35 -7.53 0.16
CA VAL A 73 2.34 -8.35 0.87
C VAL A 73 3.55 -8.73 0.02
N ALA A 74 3.31 -9.16 -1.23
CA ALA A 74 4.33 -9.84 -2.04
C ALA A 74 5.32 -8.87 -2.69
N ALA A 75 4.82 -7.75 -3.19
CA ALA A 75 5.61 -6.68 -3.78
C ALA A 75 4.72 -5.44 -3.74
N PRO A 76 5.12 -4.32 -3.10
CA PRO A 76 4.35 -3.07 -3.03
C PRO A 76 4.07 -2.52 -4.43
N LEU A 77 3.11 -3.12 -5.11
CA LEU A 77 2.76 -2.89 -6.50
C LEU A 77 1.70 -1.78 -6.56
N PRO A 78 1.43 -1.23 -7.75
CA PRO A 78 0.49 -0.13 -7.83
C PRO A 78 -0.96 -0.59 -7.61
N ALA A 79 -1.45 -0.48 -6.37
CA ALA A 79 -2.80 -0.86 -5.95
C ALA A 79 -3.93 -0.16 -6.75
N PHE A 80 -3.63 0.98 -7.38
CA PHE A 80 -4.60 1.68 -8.24
C PHE A 80 -5.04 0.83 -9.43
N ILE A 81 -4.19 -0.07 -9.95
CA ILE A 81 -4.52 -0.93 -11.10
C ILE A 81 -5.74 -1.79 -10.76
N ILE A 82 -5.71 -2.46 -9.61
CA ILE A 82 -6.80 -3.31 -9.11
C ILE A 82 -8.02 -2.45 -8.78
N THR A 83 -7.81 -1.25 -8.24
CA THR A 83 -8.90 -0.33 -7.88
C THR A 83 -9.69 0.12 -9.12
N PHE A 84 -8.99 0.47 -10.21
CA PHE A 84 -9.63 0.81 -11.48
C PHE A 84 -10.32 -0.39 -12.12
N ALA A 85 -9.68 -1.57 -12.12
CA ALA A 85 -10.30 -2.80 -12.60
C ALA A 85 -11.60 -3.10 -11.85
N ASN A 86 -11.60 -2.98 -10.51
CA ASN A 86 -12.79 -3.16 -9.68
C ASN A 86 -13.90 -2.16 -9.99
N ALA A 87 -13.54 -0.89 -10.17
CA ALA A 87 -14.52 0.13 -10.51
C ALA A 87 -15.14 -0.09 -11.89
N GLY A 88 -14.35 -0.51 -12.90
CA GLY A 88 -14.84 -0.83 -14.23
C GLY A 88 -15.65 -2.13 -14.30
N LEU A 89 -15.44 -3.07 -13.38
CA LEU A 89 -16.18 -4.34 -13.33
C LEU A 89 -17.46 -4.30 -12.50
N PHE A 90 -17.40 -3.66 -11.33
CA PHE A 90 -18.47 -3.72 -10.33
C PHE A 90 -19.22 -2.39 -10.18
N GLY A 91 -18.80 -1.37 -10.93
CA GLY A 91 -19.24 0.02 -10.77
C GLY A 91 -18.46 0.74 -9.67
N TRP A 92 -18.45 2.07 -9.72
CA TRP A 92 -17.57 2.88 -8.87
C TRP A 92 -17.82 2.70 -7.36
N VAL A 93 -19.07 2.56 -6.92
CA VAL A 93 -19.41 2.39 -5.49
C VAL A 93 -18.96 1.04 -4.97
N LYS A 94 -19.39 -0.05 -5.61
CA LYS A 94 -19.05 -1.42 -5.17
C LYS A 94 -17.56 -1.70 -5.36
N GLY A 95 -16.98 -1.20 -6.45
CA GLY A 95 -15.55 -1.25 -6.70
C GLY A 95 -14.74 -0.50 -5.64
N ALA A 96 -15.20 0.68 -5.19
CA ALA A 96 -14.57 1.42 -4.10
C ALA A 96 -14.62 0.64 -2.79
N ILE A 97 -15.79 0.12 -2.41
CA ILE A 97 -15.95 -0.65 -1.17
C ILE A 97 -15.06 -1.90 -1.17
N LEU A 98 -15.06 -2.64 -2.30
CA LEU A 98 -14.22 -3.82 -2.46
C LEU A 98 -12.73 -3.49 -2.38
N SER A 99 -12.29 -2.45 -3.09
CA SER A 99 -10.88 -2.05 -3.13
C SER A 99 -10.42 -1.50 -1.78
N TRP A 100 -11.25 -0.70 -1.11
CA TRP A 100 -10.94 -0.15 0.20
C TRP A 100 -10.86 -1.26 1.26
N SER A 101 -11.86 -2.13 1.34
CA SER A 101 -11.88 -3.21 2.34
C SER A 101 -10.74 -4.22 2.15
N SER A 102 -10.43 -4.59 0.91
CA SER A 102 -9.31 -5.48 0.59
C SER A 102 -7.96 -4.85 0.86
N ALA A 103 -7.77 -3.56 0.55
CA ALA A 103 -6.55 -2.84 0.89
C ALA A 103 -6.38 -2.63 2.39
N MET A 104 -7.47 -2.41 3.14
CA MET A 104 -7.45 -2.38 4.61
C MET A 104 -7.01 -3.72 5.20
N ALA A 105 -7.49 -4.83 4.63
CA ALA A 105 -7.05 -6.17 5.01
C ALA A 105 -5.56 -6.41 4.69
N GLY A 106 -5.11 -5.98 3.51
CA GLY A 106 -3.69 -6.00 3.12
C GLY A 106 -2.81 -5.20 4.08
N ALA A 107 -3.20 -3.97 4.40
CA ALA A 107 -2.48 -3.10 5.33
C ALA A 107 -2.40 -3.70 6.75
N ALA A 108 -3.50 -4.27 7.24
CA ALA A 108 -3.51 -4.99 8.52
C ALA A 108 -2.56 -6.20 8.49
N LEU A 109 -2.55 -6.95 7.40
CA LEU A 109 -1.67 -8.10 7.23
C LEU A 109 -0.19 -7.66 7.22
N CYS A 110 0.18 -6.61 6.48
CA CYS A 110 1.54 -6.07 6.47
C CYS A 110 1.98 -5.59 7.86
N PHE A 111 1.10 -4.90 8.59
CA PHE A 111 1.35 -4.46 9.96
C PHE A 111 1.65 -5.64 10.89
N TYR A 112 0.83 -6.69 10.84
CA TYR A 112 1.06 -7.88 11.68
C TYR A 112 2.26 -8.69 11.24
N ILE A 113 2.53 -8.81 9.93
CA ILE A 113 3.75 -9.45 9.43
C ILE A 113 4.97 -8.75 10.01
N ALA A 114 5.03 -7.41 9.93
CA ALA A 114 6.11 -6.65 10.53
C ALA A 114 6.21 -6.84 12.05
N ARG A 115 5.07 -6.74 12.77
CA ARG A 115 5.02 -6.87 14.23
C ARG A 115 5.48 -8.25 14.72
N TYR A 116 5.12 -9.31 14.01
CA TYR A 116 5.41 -10.67 14.43
C TYR A 116 6.77 -11.18 13.93
N PHE A 117 7.14 -10.90 12.68
CA PHE A 117 8.35 -11.44 12.07
C PHE A 117 9.56 -10.50 12.16
N GLY A 118 9.34 -9.25 12.56
CA GLY A 118 10.38 -8.26 12.77
C GLY A 118 11.05 -7.77 11.48
N ARG A 119 11.99 -6.84 11.65
CA ARG A 119 12.57 -6.05 10.56
C ARG A 119 13.26 -6.89 9.49
N ALA A 120 14.04 -7.89 9.90
CA ALA A 120 14.80 -8.76 8.99
C ALA A 120 13.91 -9.51 7.97
N THR A 121 12.65 -9.78 8.31
CA THR A 121 11.71 -10.43 7.39
C THR A 121 11.11 -9.42 6.41
N VAL A 122 10.74 -8.24 6.90
CA VAL A 122 10.17 -7.16 6.09
C VAL A 122 11.18 -6.62 5.07
N GLU A 123 12.46 -6.57 5.44
CA GLU A 123 13.57 -6.19 4.54
C GLU A 123 13.79 -7.17 3.38
N LYS A 124 13.19 -8.37 3.41
CA LYS A 124 13.18 -9.28 2.24
C LYS A 124 12.05 -8.97 1.27
N PHE A 125 10.95 -8.39 1.77
CA PHE A 125 9.79 -7.99 0.96
C PHE A 125 9.89 -6.53 0.47
N THR A 126 10.78 -5.75 1.07
CA THR A 126 10.94 -4.31 0.81
C THR A 126 12.42 -3.94 0.80
N SER A 127 12.80 -2.79 0.22
CA SER A 127 14.20 -2.35 0.26
C SER A 127 14.58 -1.75 1.62
N HIS A 128 15.79 -2.06 2.12
CA HIS A 128 16.38 -1.42 3.30
C HIS A 128 16.31 0.11 3.24
N LYS A 129 16.58 0.69 2.05
CA LYS A 129 16.55 2.15 1.84
C LYS A 129 15.14 2.72 2.02
N ALA A 130 14.13 2.01 1.52
CA ALA A 130 12.74 2.42 1.63
C ALA A 130 12.27 2.38 3.09
N LEU A 131 12.55 1.29 3.82
CA LEU A 131 12.21 1.19 5.24
C LEU A 131 12.91 2.25 6.09
N ASN A 132 14.21 2.48 5.87
CA ASN A 132 14.95 3.52 6.62
C ASN A 132 14.39 4.93 6.37
N SER A 133 13.99 5.23 5.13
CA SER A 133 13.36 6.51 4.80
C SER A 133 12.04 6.70 5.56
N ILE A 134 11.24 5.63 5.68
CA ILE A 134 9.97 5.67 6.40
C ILE A 134 10.21 5.73 7.92
N ASP A 135 11.20 5.04 8.47
CA ASP A 135 11.53 5.15 9.90
C ASP A 135 11.88 6.59 10.30
N ASN A 136 12.65 7.29 9.47
CA ASN A 136 12.93 8.72 9.69
C ASN A 136 11.65 9.57 9.64
N PHE A 137 10.73 9.24 8.74
CA PHE A 137 9.42 9.88 8.67
C PHE A 137 8.60 9.65 9.94
N PHE A 138 8.56 8.42 10.46
CA PHE A 138 7.91 8.11 11.73
C PHE A 138 8.55 8.80 12.93
N LYS A 139 9.88 8.94 12.96
CA LYS A 139 10.59 9.70 14.00
C LYS A 139 10.19 11.19 13.99
N HIS A 140 10.03 11.78 12.81
CA HIS A 140 9.73 13.21 12.68
C HIS A 140 8.26 13.54 12.94
N TYR A 141 7.32 12.72 12.45
CA TYR A 141 5.87 13.01 12.51
C TYR A 141 5.12 12.21 13.59
N GLY A 142 5.78 11.24 14.25
CA GLY A 142 5.24 10.48 15.37
C GLY A 142 3.90 9.81 15.05
N LYS A 143 2.91 10.04 15.91
CA LYS A 143 1.56 9.44 15.79
C LYS A 143 0.80 9.86 14.51
N TYR A 144 1.18 10.96 13.88
CA TYR A 144 0.55 11.45 12.64
C TYR A 144 1.23 10.91 11.38
N ALA A 145 2.37 10.22 11.51
CA ALA A 145 3.14 9.73 10.37
C ALA A 145 2.30 8.87 9.41
N VAL A 146 1.47 7.96 9.93
CA VAL A 146 0.61 7.13 9.08
C VAL A 146 -0.35 8.00 8.27
N LEU A 147 -1.07 8.92 8.92
CA LEU A 147 -2.06 9.76 8.24
C LEU A 147 -1.41 10.65 7.18
N ILE A 148 -0.29 11.31 7.51
CA ILE A 148 0.42 12.18 6.58
C ILE A 148 0.98 11.37 5.41
N ALA A 149 1.53 10.18 5.68
CA ALA A 149 2.04 9.31 4.63
C ALA A 149 0.94 8.83 3.66
N ARG A 150 -0.31 8.66 4.14
CA ARG A 150 -1.46 8.28 3.30
C ARG A 150 -2.00 9.43 2.45
N LEU A 151 -1.75 10.67 2.84
CA LEU A 151 -2.10 11.86 2.06
C LEU A 151 -1.05 12.18 0.98
N LEU A 152 0.17 11.66 1.12
CA LEU A 152 1.25 11.85 0.17
C LEU A 152 1.24 10.74 -0.90
N PRO A 153 1.14 11.07 -2.20
CA PRO A 153 0.96 10.09 -3.27
C PRO A 153 2.22 9.27 -3.59
N PHE A 154 3.41 9.73 -3.20
CA PHE A 154 4.69 9.07 -3.54
C PHE A 154 5.12 8.02 -2.55
N ILE A 155 4.45 7.94 -1.39
CA ILE A 155 4.82 7.01 -0.35
C ILE A 155 4.02 5.73 -0.57
N SER A 156 4.73 4.61 -0.75
CA SER A 156 4.09 3.31 -0.84
C SER A 156 3.32 3.01 0.45
N PHE A 157 2.01 2.86 0.26
CA PHE A 157 1.03 2.49 1.26
C PHE A 157 1.41 1.21 2.02
N ASP A 158 1.95 0.21 1.34
CA ASP A 158 2.30 -1.06 1.97
C ASP A 158 3.58 -0.94 2.82
N ILE A 159 4.57 -0.16 2.36
CA ILE A 159 5.80 0.10 3.12
C ILE A 159 5.49 0.84 4.43
N VAL A 160 4.54 1.79 4.41
CA VAL A 160 4.07 2.48 5.62
C VAL A 160 3.41 1.52 6.59
N SER A 161 2.61 0.56 6.10
CA SER A 161 1.99 -0.48 6.94
C SER A 161 3.04 -1.35 7.62
N TYR A 162 4.05 -1.77 6.87
CA TYR A 162 5.17 -2.54 7.39
C TYR A 162 5.97 -1.75 8.44
N ALA A 163 6.35 -0.51 8.14
CA ALA A 163 7.08 0.33 9.07
C ALA A 163 6.28 0.58 10.35
N ALA A 164 4.98 0.91 10.24
CA ALA A 164 4.09 1.06 11.39
C ALA A 164 4.08 -0.19 12.29
N GLY A 165 4.08 -1.38 11.68
CA GLY A 165 4.16 -2.66 12.38
C GLY A 165 5.47 -2.87 13.15
N LEU A 166 6.59 -2.27 12.71
CA LEU A 166 7.88 -2.29 13.40
C LEU A 166 8.00 -1.27 14.55
N THR A 167 7.08 -0.30 14.62
CA THR A 167 7.05 0.71 15.70
C THR A 167 6.24 0.26 16.92
N SER A 168 6.25 1.06 17.99
CA SER A 168 5.40 0.91 19.18
C SER A 168 3.93 1.29 18.96
N MET A 169 3.54 1.74 17.76
CA MET A 169 2.17 2.15 17.45
C MET A 169 1.17 1.01 17.66
N GLY A 170 0.00 1.29 18.26
CA GLY A 170 -1.08 0.31 18.38
C GLY A 170 -1.77 0.02 17.05
N PHE A 171 -2.38 -1.17 16.92
CA PHE A 171 -3.10 -1.57 15.71
C PHE A 171 -4.28 -0.64 15.38
N TRP A 172 -5.12 -0.29 16.36
CA TRP A 172 -6.30 0.54 16.13
C TRP A 172 -5.98 1.96 15.65
N PRO A 173 -5.04 2.71 16.27
CA PRO A 173 -4.59 3.99 15.73
C PRO A 173 -4.09 3.89 14.28
N PHE A 174 -3.31 2.86 13.97
CA PHE A 174 -2.83 2.60 12.61
C PHE A 174 -3.98 2.30 11.64
N PHE A 175 -4.92 1.43 12.03
CA PHE A 175 -6.01 0.96 11.18
C PHE A 175 -6.99 2.10 10.89
N ILE A 176 -7.36 2.90 11.88
CA ILE A 176 -8.24 4.06 11.71
C ILE A 176 -7.55 5.12 10.84
N ALA A 177 -6.28 5.46 11.11
CA ALA A 177 -5.54 6.43 10.32
C ALA A 177 -5.39 6.00 8.86
N THR A 178 -5.13 4.71 8.62
CA THR A 178 -5.04 4.13 7.28
C THR A 178 -6.39 4.16 6.57
N GLY A 179 -7.46 3.75 7.24
CA GLY A 179 -8.81 3.77 6.69
C GLY A 179 -9.24 5.16 6.26
N ILE A 180 -9.10 6.15 7.14
CA ILE A 180 -9.46 7.54 6.87
C ILE A 180 -8.55 8.13 5.77
N GLY A 181 -7.24 7.92 5.85
CA GLY A 181 -6.29 8.47 4.87
C GLY A 181 -6.47 7.89 3.47
N GLN A 182 -6.89 6.64 3.35
CA GLN A 182 -7.03 5.95 2.07
C GLN A 182 -8.41 6.12 1.41
N LEU A 183 -9.44 6.50 2.18
CA LEU A 183 -10.79 6.72 1.68
C LEU A 183 -10.86 7.74 0.52
N PRO A 184 -10.31 8.97 0.64
CA PRO A 184 -10.39 9.96 -0.42
C PRO A 184 -9.77 9.48 -1.74
N ALA A 185 -8.58 8.89 -1.67
CA ALA A 185 -7.89 8.35 -2.84
C ALA A 185 -8.70 7.22 -3.50
N THR A 186 -9.26 6.31 -2.69
CA THR A 186 -10.04 5.17 -3.21
C THR A 186 -11.33 5.64 -3.88
N ILE A 187 -12.01 6.64 -3.33
CA ILE A 187 -13.22 7.23 -3.93
C ILE A 187 -12.88 7.87 -5.27
N VAL A 188 -11.83 8.71 -5.31
CA VAL A 188 -11.41 9.38 -6.55
C VAL A 188 -11.03 8.37 -7.62
N TYR A 189 -10.18 7.39 -7.29
CA TYR A 189 -9.78 6.36 -8.25
C TYR A 189 -10.96 5.50 -8.71
N SER A 190 -11.88 5.14 -7.81
CA SER A 190 -13.02 4.30 -8.20
C SER A 190 -14.06 5.07 -9.00
N TYR A 191 -14.31 6.34 -8.67
CA TYR A 191 -15.20 7.20 -9.43
C TYR A 191 -14.68 7.40 -10.86
N ILE A 192 -13.40 7.73 -10.99
CA ILE A 192 -12.73 7.82 -12.29
C ILE A 192 -12.82 6.46 -13.00
N GLY A 193 -12.42 5.37 -12.35
CA GLY A 193 -12.44 4.01 -12.92
C GLY A 193 -13.81 3.55 -13.42
N GLY A 194 -14.89 3.93 -12.74
CA GLY A 194 -16.26 3.56 -13.14
C GLY A 194 -16.81 4.39 -14.30
N MET A 195 -16.23 5.55 -14.60
CA MET A 195 -16.60 6.41 -15.73
C MET A 195 -15.88 6.07 -17.03
N LEU A 196 -14.92 5.14 -16.97
CA LEU A 196 -13.95 4.97 -18.04
C LEU A 196 -14.36 3.93 -19.08
N THR A 197 -14.84 4.43 -20.22
CA THR A 197 -14.63 3.82 -21.54
C THR A 197 -13.50 4.61 -22.25
N GLY A 198 -12.31 4.01 -22.39
CA GLY A 198 -11.23 4.47 -23.29
C GLY A 198 -10.32 5.65 -22.86
N GLY A 199 -10.77 6.60 -22.03
CA GLY A 199 -9.99 7.81 -21.65
C GLY A 199 -8.98 7.67 -20.49
N VAL A 200 -8.77 6.45 -20.00
CA VAL A 200 -8.16 6.13 -18.68
C VAL A 200 -6.74 6.67 -18.57
N ARG A 201 -5.93 6.46 -19.61
CA ARG A 201 -4.51 6.87 -19.60
C ARG A 201 -4.38 8.38 -19.45
N THR A 202 -5.07 9.15 -20.28
CA THR A 202 -4.93 10.61 -20.33
C THR A 202 -5.36 11.28 -19.03
N MET A 203 -6.40 10.77 -18.38
CA MET A 203 -6.92 11.32 -17.13
C MET A 203 -6.05 10.92 -15.92
N VAL A 204 -5.50 9.70 -15.90
CA VAL A 204 -4.55 9.25 -14.86
C VAL A 204 -3.24 10.04 -14.94
N PHE A 205 -2.73 10.31 -16.15
CA PHE A 205 -1.60 11.23 -16.33
C PHE A 205 -1.93 12.64 -15.83
N GLY A 206 -3.12 13.17 -16.10
CA GLY A 206 -3.55 14.47 -15.58
C GLY A 206 -3.59 14.54 -14.04
N LEU A 207 -4.11 13.51 -13.39
CA LEU A 207 -4.17 13.46 -11.92
C LEU A 207 -2.78 13.29 -11.29
N LEU A 208 -1.93 12.46 -11.87
CA LEU A 208 -0.53 12.27 -11.43
C LEU A 208 0.28 13.56 -11.65
N ILE A 209 0.05 14.29 -12.75
CA ILE A 209 0.66 15.60 -13.00
C ILE A 209 0.19 16.63 -11.95
N LEU A 210 -1.10 16.66 -11.59
CA LEU A 210 -1.60 17.56 -10.55
C LEU A 210 -1.01 17.24 -9.17
N PHE A 211 -0.89 15.95 -8.83
CA PHE A 211 -0.22 15.50 -7.61
C PHE A 211 1.29 15.83 -7.63
N ALA A 212 1.96 15.65 -8.77
CA ALA A 212 3.37 16.02 -8.97
C ALA A 212 3.61 17.54 -8.86
N LEU A 213 2.70 18.35 -9.42
CA LEU A 213 2.79 19.81 -9.35
C LEU A 213 2.51 20.32 -7.93
N SER A 214 1.49 19.78 -7.27
CA SER A 214 1.13 20.16 -5.90
C SER A 214 2.28 19.87 -4.92
N THR A 215 2.98 18.77 -5.14
CA THR A 215 4.10 18.36 -4.30
C THR A 215 5.40 19.09 -4.64
N LEU A 216 5.65 19.40 -5.92
CA LEU A 216 6.71 20.31 -6.34
C LEU A 216 6.55 21.70 -5.69
N ILE A 217 5.32 22.23 -5.66
CA ILE A 217 5.00 23.52 -5.02
C ILE A 217 5.30 23.47 -3.52
N ILE A 218 4.94 22.40 -2.82
CA ILE A 218 5.21 22.24 -1.38
C ILE A 218 6.73 22.13 -1.13
N LEU A 219 7.46 21.39 -1.96
CA LEU A 219 8.92 21.26 -1.85
C LEU A 219 9.62 22.59 -2.08
N LEU A 220 9.25 23.34 -3.13
CA LEU A 220 9.80 24.66 -3.41
C LEU A 220 9.52 25.65 -2.27
N LYS A 221 8.31 25.60 -1.69
CA LYS A 221 7.94 26.43 -0.54
C LYS A 221 8.77 26.10 0.70
N ASN A 222 9.04 24.82 0.95
CA ASN A 222 9.89 24.39 2.05
C ASN A 222 11.37 24.78 1.82
N MET A 223 11.89 24.62 0.61
CA MET A 223 13.26 25.05 0.26
C MET A 223 13.44 26.56 0.39
N TRP A 224 12.46 27.37 -0.01
CA TRP A 224 12.51 28.82 0.20
C TRP A 224 12.43 29.21 1.68
N LYS A 225 11.65 28.48 2.48
CA LYS A 225 11.54 28.72 3.92
C LYS A 225 12.83 28.35 4.65
N ASP A 226 13.52 27.29 4.24
CA ASP A 226 14.81 26.87 4.80
C ASP A 226 15.96 27.79 4.37
N LYS A 227 15.93 28.30 3.13
CA LYS A 227 16.91 29.31 2.67
C LYS A 227 16.76 30.64 3.41
N LYS A 228 15.53 31.02 3.77
CA LYS A 228 15.24 32.24 4.55
C LYS A 228 15.58 32.11 6.03
N LYS A 229 15.54 30.90 6.60
CA LYS A 229 16.01 30.64 7.97
C LYS A 229 17.54 30.69 8.07
N ARG A 230 18.25 30.04 7.14
CA ARG A 230 19.72 30.08 7.10
C ARG A 230 20.26 31.51 6.94
N GLY A 231 19.71 32.28 5.99
CA GLY A 231 20.10 33.68 5.83
C GLY A 231 19.52 34.65 6.87
N GLY A 232 18.87 34.17 7.94
CA GLY A 232 18.40 34.98 9.07
C GLY A 232 19.19 34.69 10.35
N ASP A 233 19.62 33.44 10.55
CA ASP A 233 20.49 33.05 11.65
C ASP A 233 21.92 33.61 11.47
N ASP A 234 22.40 33.71 10.22
CA ASP A 234 23.72 34.30 9.89
C ASP A 234 23.84 35.81 10.25
N TYR A 235 22.72 36.55 10.37
CA TYR A 235 22.73 37.98 10.75
C TYR A 235 22.66 38.22 12.27
N VAL A 236 22.25 37.22 13.05
CA VAL A 236 22.13 37.34 14.51
C VAL A 236 23.42 36.94 15.22
N GLU A 237 24.32 36.21 14.54
CA GLU A 237 25.63 35.83 15.07
C GLU A 237 26.74 36.88 14.80
N GLU A 238 26.44 37.92 14.00
CA GLU A 238 27.33 39.06 13.72
C GLU A 238 26.94 40.39 14.44
N LEU A 239 25.97 40.37 15.36
CA LEU A 239 25.58 41.51 16.22
C LEU A 239 25.79 41.20 17.70
#